data_AF-A0A966ENP9-F1
#
_entry.id   AF-A0A966ENP9-F1
#
_cell.length_a   1.000
_cell.length_b   1.000
_cell.length_c   1.000
_cell.angle_alpha   90.00
_cell.angle_beta   90.00
_cell.angle_gamma   90.00
#
_symmetry.space_group_name_H-M   'P 1'
#
loop_
_entity.id
_entity.type
_entity.pdbx_description
1 polymer ?
#
loop_
_entity_poly.entity_id
_entity_poly.type
_entity_poly.pdbx_seq_one_letter_code
_entity_poly.pdbx_strand_id
1 'polypeptide(L)'
;DDDDDDDDDDQDDAATETDPSGGYGSEDPEFAEKHRVDTDFDPESPLRHGDVIEGPGYTIEALHTPGHISNHLCFALQEENAVLSGDHVMGWSTTIIPPPDGDVAAYLQSLQVLIDRPQDQRLYPTHGGHIDDHHRYVEALLAHRLSREAGILKQLQGGPKSAKQIVLELYANVAKHLHKPAARSVVAHLRKLHDEGRAAPAVADASTVSGKTVWELT
;
A
#
# COMPACT_ATOMS: atom_id res chain seq x y z
N ASP A 1 -50.07 -10.12 12.37
CA ASP A 1 -50.40 -8.82 11.76
C ASP A 1 -49.65 -7.75 12.56
N ASP A 2 -48.37 -7.99 12.88
CA ASP A 2 -47.21 -7.85 11.99
C ASP A 2 -46.97 -6.37 11.71
N ASP A 3 -46.02 -5.79 12.43
CA ASP A 3 -44.83 -5.18 11.84
C ASP A 3 -43.92 -4.70 12.99
N ASP A 4 -42.99 -5.57 13.34
CA ASP A 4 -41.77 -5.27 14.09
C ASP A 4 -40.79 -4.60 13.12
N ASP A 5 -40.51 -3.31 13.32
CA ASP A 5 -39.32 -2.65 12.78
C ASP A 5 -38.35 -2.44 13.96
N ASP A 6 -37.51 -3.46 14.17
CA ASP A 6 -36.33 -3.38 15.02
C ASP A 6 -35.26 -2.55 14.28
N ASP A 7 -35.14 -1.28 14.66
CA ASP A 7 -33.98 -0.44 14.39
C ASP A 7 -32.79 -0.98 15.21
N ASP A 8 -32.09 -1.98 14.68
CA ASP A 8 -30.75 -2.36 15.12
C ASP A 8 -29.77 -1.28 14.65
N ASP A 9 -29.51 -0.31 15.53
CA ASP A 9 -28.40 0.64 15.44
C ASP A 9 -27.07 -0.14 15.35
N ASP A 10 -26.61 -0.34 14.11
CA ASP A 10 -25.25 -0.76 13.76
C ASP A 10 -24.24 0.12 14.51
N GLN A 11 -23.68 -0.42 15.59
CA GLN A 11 -22.51 0.14 16.28
C GLN A 11 -21.30 0.01 15.34
N ASP A 12 -21.16 1.02 14.50
CA ASP A 12 -19.98 1.30 13.69
C ASP A 12 -18.85 1.74 14.62
N ASP A 13 -18.23 0.76 15.31
CA ASP A 13 -16.98 0.93 16.05
C ASP A 13 -15.82 1.06 15.04
N ALA A 14 -15.88 2.10 14.22
CA ALA A 14 -14.74 2.64 13.51
C ALA A 14 -13.77 3.21 14.55
N ALA A 15 -12.84 2.37 14.99
CA ALA A 15 -11.72 2.77 15.81
C ALA A 15 -11.01 3.96 15.17
N THR A 16 -11.28 5.13 15.74
CA THR A 16 -10.68 6.41 15.39
C THR A 16 -9.28 6.47 15.98
N GLU A 17 -8.33 5.75 15.37
CA GLU A 17 -6.92 6.06 15.59
C GLU A 17 -6.53 7.25 14.72
N THR A 18 -6.59 8.42 15.33
CA THR A 18 -5.99 9.64 14.80
C THR A 18 -4.47 9.47 14.71
N ASP A 19 -3.94 9.12 13.55
CA ASP A 19 -2.52 9.30 13.22
C ASP A 19 -2.26 10.80 12.89
N PRO A 20 -1.61 11.56 13.81
CA PRO A 20 -1.43 12.99 13.66
C PRO A 20 -0.27 13.36 12.73
N SER A 21 0.39 12.42 12.05
CA SER A 21 1.64 12.69 11.31
C SER A 21 1.44 13.46 9.99
N GLY A 22 1.68 14.78 10.04
CA GLY A 22 1.96 15.62 8.87
C GLY A 22 3.43 15.49 8.49
N GLY A 23 3.78 14.41 7.80
CA GLY A 23 5.16 13.95 7.62
C GLY A 23 5.19 12.44 7.92
N TYR A 24 6.12 11.66 7.42
CA TYR A 24 6.18 10.21 7.67
C TYR A 24 6.64 9.86 9.10
N GLY A 25 6.16 10.60 10.10
CA GLY A 25 6.43 10.42 11.52
C GLY A 25 5.46 11.29 12.32
N SER A 26 4.99 10.77 13.46
CA SER A 26 4.28 11.58 14.45
C SER A 26 5.08 12.84 14.76
N GLU A 27 4.40 13.98 14.93
CA GLU A 27 5.06 15.19 15.47
C GLU A 27 5.53 14.98 16.92
N ASP A 28 5.06 13.91 17.55
CA ASP A 28 5.56 13.35 18.80
C ASP A 28 6.85 12.55 18.55
N PRO A 29 8.01 13.04 19.04
CA PRO A 29 9.29 12.36 18.90
C PRO A 29 9.35 11.00 19.61
N GLU A 30 8.59 10.82 20.69
CA GLU A 30 8.61 9.59 21.50
C GLU A 30 7.87 8.46 20.77
N PHE A 31 6.74 8.78 20.13
CA PHE A 31 6.04 7.85 19.25
C PHE A 31 6.89 7.50 18.01
N ALA A 32 7.54 8.48 17.39
CA ALA A 32 8.37 8.25 16.21
C ALA A 32 9.56 7.33 16.51
N GLU A 33 10.20 7.48 17.67
CA GLU A 33 11.29 6.62 18.11
C GLU A 33 10.81 5.20 18.41
N LYS A 34 9.65 5.05 19.08
CA LYS A 34 9.09 3.74 19.42
C LYS A 34 8.63 2.94 18.19
N HIS A 35 8.19 3.64 17.14
CA HIS A 35 7.68 3.05 15.91
C HIS A 35 8.65 3.19 14.74
N ARG A 36 9.94 3.44 15.02
CA ARG A 36 10.98 3.47 13.99
C ARG A 36 11.11 2.10 13.33
N VAL A 37 11.44 2.11 12.03
CA VAL A 37 11.81 0.88 11.32
C VAL A 37 13.04 0.28 12.01
N ASP A 38 12.95 -1.00 12.38
CA ASP A 38 14.08 -1.71 12.98
C ASP A 38 15.11 -2.02 11.89
N THR A 39 16.07 -1.12 11.74
CA THR A 39 17.19 -1.27 10.80
C THR A 39 18.28 -2.21 11.31
N ASP A 40 18.21 -2.59 12.59
CA ASP A 40 19.20 -3.43 13.26
C ASP A 40 18.75 -4.91 13.30
N PHE A 41 17.57 -5.21 12.75
CA PHE A 41 17.04 -6.57 12.67
C PHE A 41 17.96 -7.48 11.82
N ASP A 42 18.59 -8.44 12.48
CA ASP A 42 19.48 -9.43 11.86
C ASP A 42 18.96 -10.84 12.22
N PRO A 43 18.12 -11.45 11.36
CA PRO A 43 17.56 -12.77 11.64
C PRO A 43 18.66 -13.82 11.57
N GLU A 44 18.66 -14.78 12.51
CA GLU A 44 19.60 -15.91 12.51
C GLU A 44 19.52 -16.72 11.21
N SER A 45 18.34 -16.79 10.60
CA SER A 45 18.09 -17.44 9.31
C SER A 45 17.28 -16.52 8.41
N PRO A 46 17.92 -15.68 7.57
CA PRO A 46 17.23 -14.79 6.65
C PRO A 46 16.55 -15.61 5.55
N LEU A 47 15.28 -15.32 5.29
CA LEU A 47 14.53 -15.89 4.18
C LEU A 47 14.66 -15.02 2.93
N ARG A 48 14.76 -15.68 1.79
CA ARG A 48 14.77 -15.09 0.46
C ARG A 48 13.55 -15.57 -0.32
N HIS A 49 13.26 -14.86 -1.41
CA HIS A 49 12.26 -15.32 -2.35
C HIS A 49 12.54 -16.76 -2.82
N GLY A 50 11.54 -17.63 -2.71
CA GLY A 50 11.61 -19.04 -3.09
C GLY A 50 12.20 -19.97 -2.04
N ASP A 51 12.66 -19.46 -0.89
CA ASP A 51 13.07 -20.33 0.22
C ASP A 51 11.84 -21.08 0.75
N VAL A 52 12.03 -22.36 1.05
CA VAL A 52 10.95 -23.26 1.51
C VAL A 52 11.24 -23.73 2.93
N ILE A 53 10.22 -23.62 3.79
CA ILE A 53 10.20 -24.13 5.16
C ILE A 53 9.21 -25.28 5.21
N GLU A 54 9.68 -26.46 5.60
CA GLU A 54 8.90 -27.71 5.55
C GLU A 54 8.82 -28.38 6.92
N GLY A 55 7.70 -29.03 7.19
CA GLY A 55 7.52 -29.88 8.36
C GLY A 55 6.35 -30.83 8.19
N PRO A 56 6.01 -31.62 9.23
CA PRO A 56 4.91 -32.58 9.15
C PRO A 56 3.58 -31.86 8.86
N GLY A 57 3.09 -31.99 7.63
CA GLY A 57 1.80 -31.46 7.19
C GLY A 57 1.80 -30.00 6.73
N TYR A 58 2.97 -29.39 6.51
CA TYR A 58 3.04 -28.05 5.92
C TYR A 58 4.30 -27.84 5.06
N THR A 59 4.12 -27.02 4.03
CA THR A 59 5.15 -26.52 3.14
C THR A 59 4.90 -25.04 2.90
N ILE A 60 5.81 -24.20 3.38
CA ILE A 60 5.69 -22.74 3.32
C ILE A 60 6.79 -22.18 2.41
N GLU A 61 6.41 -21.54 1.32
CA GLU A 61 7.32 -20.84 0.42
C GLU A 61 7.33 -19.34 0.75
N ALA A 62 8.52 -18.77 0.98
CA ALA A 62 8.70 -17.35 1.21
C ALA A 62 8.68 -16.59 -0.12
N LEU A 63 7.84 -15.56 -0.21
CA LEU A 63 7.71 -14.69 -1.38
C LEU A 63 8.17 -13.29 -0.99
N HIS A 64 9.36 -12.87 -1.43
CA HIS A 64 9.79 -11.48 -1.25
C HIS A 64 8.88 -10.56 -2.07
N THR A 65 8.10 -9.74 -1.38
CA THR A 65 7.06 -8.86 -1.93
C THR A 65 7.27 -7.42 -1.47
N PRO A 66 8.44 -6.81 -1.76
CA PRO A 66 8.73 -5.44 -1.35
C PRO A 66 7.72 -4.45 -1.93
N GLY A 67 7.58 -3.31 -1.25
CA GLY A 67 6.81 -2.18 -1.75
C GLY A 67 6.00 -1.49 -0.67
N HIS A 68 5.31 -2.23 0.19
CA HIS A 68 4.79 -1.66 1.45
C HIS A 68 5.96 -1.22 2.33
N ILE A 69 6.90 -2.13 2.53
CA ILE A 69 8.21 -1.93 3.16
C ILE A 69 9.22 -2.74 2.36
N SER A 70 10.50 -2.40 2.43
CA SER A 70 11.54 -2.98 1.56
C SER A 70 11.83 -4.47 1.81
N ASN A 71 11.57 -4.96 3.01
CA ASN A 71 11.82 -6.34 3.45
C ASN A 71 10.55 -7.19 3.58
N HIS A 72 9.40 -6.74 3.05
CA HIS A 72 8.12 -7.46 3.19
C HIS A 72 8.18 -8.86 2.53
N LEU A 73 7.66 -9.87 3.23
CA LEU A 73 7.48 -11.23 2.74
C LEU A 73 6.00 -11.61 2.80
N CYS A 74 5.47 -12.17 1.71
CA CYS A 74 4.29 -13.02 1.76
C CYS A 74 4.73 -14.48 1.96
N PHE A 75 3.83 -15.34 2.42
CA PHE A 75 4.11 -16.76 2.60
C PHE A 75 3.05 -17.62 1.91
N ALA A 76 3.43 -18.42 0.92
CA ALA A 76 2.52 -19.35 0.27
C ALA A 76 2.44 -20.67 1.04
N LEU A 77 1.22 -21.10 1.35
CA LEU A 77 0.87 -22.34 2.04
C LEU A 77 0.48 -23.36 0.97
N GLN A 78 1.40 -24.25 0.60
CA GLN A 78 1.22 -25.09 -0.59
C GLN A 78 0.05 -26.08 -0.43
N GLU A 79 -0.13 -26.66 0.75
CA GLU A 79 -1.22 -27.61 1.01
C GLU A 79 -2.61 -26.94 0.99
N GLU A 80 -2.68 -25.64 1.23
CA GLU A 80 -3.92 -24.87 1.23
C GLU A 80 -4.20 -24.14 -0.09
N ASN A 81 -3.22 -24.10 -1.02
CA ASN A 81 -3.27 -23.26 -2.20
C ASN A 81 -3.63 -21.81 -1.83
N ALA A 82 -2.96 -21.26 -0.82
CA ALA A 82 -3.27 -19.94 -0.27
C ALA A 82 -2.00 -19.16 0.09
N VAL A 83 -2.11 -17.84 0.18
CA VAL A 83 -1.00 -16.96 0.56
C VAL A 83 -1.35 -16.12 1.79
N LEU A 84 -0.50 -16.18 2.80
CA LEU A 84 -0.46 -15.17 3.86
C LEU A 84 0.13 -13.90 3.26
N SER A 85 -0.73 -12.93 2.96
CA SER A 85 -0.37 -11.73 2.19
C SER A 85 0.11 -10.55 3.04
N GLY A 86 -0.01 -10.65 4.36
CA GLY A 86 0.42 -9.61 5.29
C GLY A 86 -0.27 -8.27 5.00
N ASP A 87 0.54 -7.20 4.98
CA ASP A 87 0.10 -5.86 4.59
C ASP A 87 0.37 -5.57 3.11
N HIS A 88 0.85 -6.54 2.34
CA HIS A 88 1.04 -6.38 0.89
C HIS A 88 -0.30 -6.27 0.16
N VAL A 89 -1.28 -7.09 0.55
CA VAL A 89 -2.66 -7.06 0.09
C VAL A 89 -3.55 -7.13 1.32
N MET A 90 -4.52 -6.22 1.45
CA MET A 90 -5.48 -6.22 2.56
C MET A 90 -6.89 -6.48 2.05
N GLY A 91 -7.76 -7.09 2.88
CA GLY A 91 -9.12 -7.47 2.49
C GLY A 91 -10.14 -6.34 2.46
N TRP A 92 -9.83 -5.19 3.08
CA TRP A 92 -10.78 -4.09 3.34
C TRP A 92 -10.33 -2.73 2.78
N SER A 93 -9.07 -2.60 2.35
CA SER A 93 -8.49 -1.34 1.87
C SER A 93 -7.24 -1.59 1.02
N THR A 94 -6.70 -0.54 0.41
CA THR A 94 -5.42 -0.61 -0.31
C THR A 94 -4.25 -0.32 0.63
N THR A 95 -3.17 -1.06 0.48
CA THR A 95 -1.91 -0.89 1.24
C THR A 95 -1.34 0.53 1.18
N ILE A 96 -0.83 1.03 2.30
CA ILE A 96 -0.04 2.27 2.31
C ILE A 96 1.36 1.94 1.78
N ILE A 97 1.93 2.80 0.95
CA ILE A 97 3.29 2.63 0.41
C ILE A 97 4.08 3.88 0.81
N PRO A 98 4.66 3.91 2.03
CA PRO A 98 5.28 5.10 2.61
C PRO A 98 6.75 5.27 2.18
N PRO A 99 7.11 6.24 1.31
CA PRO A 99 8.52 6.50 1.03
C PRO A 99 9.25 7.04 2.29
N PRO A 100 10.58 6.86 2.40
CA PRO A 100 11.47 6.30 1.38
C PRO A 100 11.56 4.77 1.35
N ASP A 101 11.07 4.07 2.39
CA ASP A 101 11.20 2.61 2.48
C ASP A 101 10.17 1.87 1.61
N GLY A 102 8.94 2.38 1.59
CA GLY A 102 7.90 1.95 0.66
C GLY A 102 8.17 2.45 -0.76
N ASP A 103 7.98 1.56 -1.72
CA ASP A 103 8.27 1.80 -3.13
C ASP A 103 7.15 1.27 -4.04
N VAL A 104 6.56 2.16 -4.84
CA VAL A 104 5.43 1.81 -5.71
C VAL A 104 5.88 0.90 -6.86
N ALA A 105 7.09 1.07 -7.40
CA ALA A 105 7.56 0.23 -8.50
C ALA A 105 7.78 -1.21 -8.01
N ALA A 106 8.43 -1.37 -6.86
CA ALA A 106 8.59 -2.65 -6.18
C ALA A 106 7.22 -3.27 -5.84
N TYR A 107 6.28 -2.47 -5.32
CA TYR A 107 4.94 -2.95 -5.01
C TYR A 107 4.23 -3.54 -6.23
N LEU A 108 4.25 -2.85 -7.38
CA LEU A 108 3.59 -3.34 -8.60
C LEU A 108 4.25 -4.62 -9.13
N GLN A 109 5.57 -4.74 -9.03
CA GLN A 109 6.29 -5.97 -9.38
C GLN A 109 5.91 -7.13 -8.45
N SER A 110 5.77 -6.85 -7.16
CA SER A 110 5.35 -7.82 -6.15
C SER A 110 3.89 -8.26 -6.32
N LEU A 111 2.99 -7.39 -6.78
CA LEU A 111 1.64 -7.82 -7.20
C LEU A 111 1.72 -8.79 -8.38
N GLN A 112 2.64 -8.57 -9.32
CA GLN A 112 2.84 -9.50 -10.44
C GLN A 112 3.34 -10.87 -9.97
N VAL A 113 4.24 -10.90 -8.98
CA VAL A 113 4.66 -12.16 -8.33
C VAL A 113 3.47 -12.96 -7.80
N LEU A 114 2.47 -12.29 -7.22
CA LEU A 114 1.26 -12.94 -6.73
C LEU A 114 0.34 -13.41 -7.89
N ILE A 115 0.18 -12.60 -8.93
CA ILE A 115 -0.62 -12.94 -10.12
C ILE A 115 -0.03 -14.17 -10.85
N ASP A 116 1.30 -14.28 -10.92
CA ASP A 116 2.00 -15.35 -11.63
C ASP A 116 1.96 -16.71 -10.90
N ARG A 117 1.15 -16.83 -9.84
CA ARG A 117 0.99 -18.05 -9.03
C ARG A 117 -0.39 -18.68 -9.26
N PRO A 118 -0.57 -19.44 -10.36
CA PRO A 118 -1.89 -19.97 -10.75
C PRO A 118 -2.46 -21.00 -9.76
N GLN A 119 -1.60 -21.64 -8.95
CA GLN A 119 -2.03 -22.59 -7.94
C GLN A 119 -2.72 -21.92 -6.75
N ASP A 120 -2.31 -20.72 -6.36
CA ASP A 120 -2.81 -20.07 -5.15
C ASP A 120 -4.17 -19.41 -5.39
N GLN A 121 -5.21 -19.89 -4.72
CA GLN A 121 -6.59 -19.45 -4.91
C GLN A 121 -7.01 -18.36 -3.91
N ARG A 122 -6.48 -18.40 -2.68
CA ARG A 122 -6.94 -17.53 -1.58
C ARG A 122 -5.82 -16.68 -0.98
N LEU A 123 -6.16 -15.48 -0.53
CA LEU A 123 -5.30 -14.66 0.31
C LEU A 123 -5.82 -14.57 1.74
N TYR A 124 -4.90 -14.62 2.70
CA TYR A 124 -5.12 -14.31 4.11
C TYR A 124 -4.32 -13.04 4.46
N PRO A 125 -4.98 -11.87 4.50
CA PRO A 125 -4.33 -10.61 4.87
C PRO A 125 -4.20 -10.46 6.39
N THR A 126 -3.33 -9.55 6.85
CA THR A 126 -3.32 -9.12 8.26
C THR A 126 -4.62 -8.39 8.62
N HIS A 127 -5.16 -7.62 7.67
CA HIS A 127 -6.32 -6.77 7.88
C HIS A 127 -7.46 -7.09 6.91
N GLY A 128 -8.67 -7.19 7.45
CA GLY A 128 -9.88 -7.58 6.73
C GLY A 128 -10.07 -9.10 6.67
N GLY A 129 -11.12 -9.54 5.97
CA GLY A 129 -11.40 -10.95 5.76
C GLY A 129 -10.49 -11.60 4.72
N HIS A 130 -10.54 -12.93 4.64
CA HIS A 130 -9.88 -13.68 3.57
C HIS A 130 -10.46 -13.29 2.20
N ILE A 131 -9.64 -13.45 1.16
CA ILE A 131 -10.00 -13.14 -0.23
C ILE A 131 -10.01 -14.45 -1.02
N ASP A 132 -11.18 -14.92 -1.42
CA ASP A 132 -11.36 -16.21 -2.11
C ASP A 132 -10.90 -16.25 -3.57
N ASP A 133 -10.86 -15.09 -4.22
CA ASP A 133 -10.51 -14.96 -5.63
C ASP A 133 -9.24 -14.11 -5.73
N HIS A 134 -8.12 -14.77 -5.41
CA HIS A 134 -6.79 -14.17 -5.37
C HIS A 134 -6.48 -13.41 -6.66
N HIS A 135 -6.52 -14.08 -7.81
CA HIS A 135 -6.11 -13.48 -9.09
C HIS A 135 -6.95 -12.26 -9.43
N ARG A 136 -8.29 -12.39 -9.39
CA ARG A 136 -9.17 -11.26 -9.73
C ARG A 136 -8.94 -10.07 -8.80
N TYR A 137 -8.73 -10.33 -7.50
CA TYR A 137 -8.51 -9.26 -6.53
C TYR A 137 -7.18 -8.54 -6.78
N VAL A 138 -6.09 -9.28 -6.96
CA VAL A 138 -4.75 -8.71 -7.14
C VAL A 138 -4.61 -8.03 -8.49
N GLU A 139 -5.20 -8.57 -9.56
CA GLU A 139 -5.29 -7.90 -10.87
C GLU A 139 -6.07 -6.59 -10.78
N ALA A 140 -7.21 -6.58 -10.08
CA ALA A 140 -7.99 -5.37 -9.86
C ALA A 140 -7.20 -4.33 -9.04
N LEU A 141 -6.43 -4.76 -8.04
CA LEU A 141 -5.58 -3.89 -7.23
C LEU A 141 -4.42 -3.30 -8.06
N LEU A 142 -3.78 -4.11 -8.91
CA LEU A 142 -2.76 -3.66 -9.86
C LEU A 142 -3.33 -2.61 -10.82
N ALA A 143 -4.48 -2.92 -11.44
CA ALA A 143 -5.16 -1.99 -12.35
C ALA A 143 -5.57 -0.69 -11.65
N HIS A 144 -6.03 -0.76 -10.40
CA HIS A 144 -6.37 0.40 -9.59
C HIS A 144 -5.16 1.33 -9.39
N ARG A 145 -3.98 0.78 -9.07
CA ARG A 145 -2.74 1.55 -8.89
C ARG A 145 -2.25 2.18 -10.19
N LEU A 146 -2.31 1.45 -11.30
CA LEU A 146 -1.92 1.98 -12.62
C LEU A 146 -2.87 3.09 -13.06
N SER A 147 -4.17 2.93 -12.82
CA SER A 147 -5.17 3.98 -13.07
C SER A 147 -4.90 5.23 -12.23
N ARG A 148 -4.50 5.06 -10.97
CA ARG A 148 -4.09 6.17 -10.09
C ARG A 148 -2.90 6.94 -10.66
N GLU A 149 -1.85 6.25 -11.10
CA GLU A 149 -0.68 6.85 -11.73
C GLU A 149 -1.06 7.62 -13.01
N ALA A 150 -1.88 7.02 -13.88
CA ALA A 150 -2.37 7.67 -15.08
C ALA A 150 -3.16 8.95 -14.77
N GLY A 151 -3.99 8.93 -13.72
CA GLY A 151 -4.70 10.10 -13.21
C GLY A 151 -3.76 11.21 -12.74
N ILE A 152 -2.68 10.88 -12.04
CA ILE A 152 -1.65 11.82 -11.59
C ILE A 152 -0.94 12.47 -12.79
N LEU A 153 -0.53 11.68 -13.78
CA LEU A 153 0.12 12.20 -14.99
C LEU A 153 -0.79 13.17 -15.75
N LYS A 154 -2.08 12.81 -15.90
CA LYS A 154 -3.08 13.69 -16.51
C LYS A 154 -3.23 15.01 -15.76
N GLN A 155 -3.10 15.00 -14.43
CA GLN A 155 -3.12 16.21 -13.62
C GLN A 155 -1.91 17.12 -13.88
N LEU A 156 -0.72 16.54 -14.04
CA LEU A 156 0.51 17.28 -14.35
C LEU A 156 0.57 17.81 -15.79
N GLN A 157 -0.14 17.19 -16.74
CA GLN A 157 -0.32 17.75 -18.09
C GLN A 157 -1.00 19.13 -18.08
N GLY A 158 -1.79 19.42 -17.04
CA GLY A 158 -2.42 20.73 -16.83
C GLY A 158 -1.49 21.80 -16.24
N GLY A 159 -0.23 21.46 -15.97
CA GLY A 159 0.77 22.34 -15.36
C GLY A 159 1.25 21.85 -13.99
N PRO A 160 2.24 22.54 -13.40
CA PRO A 160 2.85 22.10 -12.15
C PRO A 160 1.85 22.06 -10.98
N LYS A 161 1.83 20.96 -10.21
CA LYS A 161 0.92 20.77 -9.08
C LYS A 161 1.59 20.04 -7.92
N SER A 162 1.17 20.35 -6.70
CA SER A 162 1.51 19.57 -5.50
C SER A 162 0.58 18.37 -5.31
N ALA A 163 1.00 17.40 -4.50
CA ALA A 163 0.17 16.24 -4.15
C ALA A 163 -1.19 16.66 -3.56
N LYS A 164 -1.22 17.72 -2.73
CA LYS A 164 -2.46 18.27 -2.19
C LYS A 164 -3.40 18.78 -3.29
N GLN A 165 -2.87 19.50 -4.28
CA GLN A 165 -3.68 20.01 -5.39
C GLN A 165 -4.22 18.86 -6.27
N ILE A 166 -3.38 17.87 -6.56
CA ILE A 166 -3.78 16.67 -7.30
C ILE A 166 -4.90 15.93 -6.56
N VAL A 167 -4.82 15.79 -5.23
CA VAL A 167 -5.87 15.13 -4.44
C VAL A 167 -7.21 15.85 -4.54
N LEU A 168 -7.22 17.19 -4.45
CA LEU A 168 -8.47 17.96 -4.53
C LEU A 168 -9.23 17.74 -5.84
N GLU A 169 -8.52 17.45 -6.93
CA GLU A 169 -9.12 17.19 -8.24
C GLU A 169 -9.41 15.69 -8.46
N LEU A 170 -8.42 14.83 -8.23
CA LEU A 170 -8.51 13.39 -8.51
C LEU A 170 -9.40 12.64 -7.51
N TYR A 171 -9.56 13.17 -6.30
CA TYR A 171 -10.33 12.58 -5.20
C TYR A 171 -11.50 13.47 -4.77
N ALA A 172 -12.02 14.30 -5.67
CA ALA A 172 -13.12 15.23 -5.39
C ALA A 172 -14.37 14.55 -4.79
N ASN A 173 -14.62 13.28 -5.18
CA ASN A 173 -15.76 12.47 -4.72
C ASN A 173 -15.42 11.56 -3.53
N VAL A 174 -14.22 11.65 -2.97
CA VAL A 174 -13.78 10.86 -1.82
C VAL A 174 -13.98 11.67 -0.54
N ALA A 175 -14.43 11.02 0.53
CA ALA A 175 -14.65 11.65 1.83
C ALA A 175 -13.41 12.43 2.30
N LYS A 176 -13.60 13.66 2.80
CA LYS A 176 -12.51 14.60 3.11
C LYS A 176 -11.49 14.05 4.12
N HIS A 177 -11.91 13.20 5.07
CA HIS A 177 -11.01 12.59 6.04
C HIS A 177 -9.96 11.67 5.36
N LEU A 178 -10.26 11.13 4.17
CA LEU A 178 -9.34 10.31 3.37
C LEU A 178 -8.40 11.12 2.48
N HIS A 179 -8.51 12.46 2.44
CA HIS A 179 -7.64 13.28 1.58
C HIS A 179 -6.18 13.28 2.06
N LYS A 180 -5.95 13.23 3.37
CA LYS A 180 -4.60 13.14 3.95
C LYS A 180 -3.90 11.83 3.53
N PRO A 181 -4.48 10.64 3.73
CA PRO A 181 -3.86 9.39 3.25
C PRO A 181 -3.79 9.33 1.71
N ALA A 182 -4.77 9.90 0.99
CA ALA A 182 -4.69 10.01 -0.47
C ALA A 182 -3.46 10.82 -0.93
N ALA A 183 -3.15 11.93 -0.25
CA ALA A 183 -1.97 12.74 -0.58
C ALA A 183 -0.67 11.96 -0.38
N ARG A 184 -0.59 11.11 0.65
CA ARG A 184 0.55 10.20 0.86
C ARG A 184 0.71 9.23 -0.31
N SER A 185 -0.39 8.64 -0.77
CA SER A 185 -0.38 7.77 -1.96
C SER A 185 0.07 8.53 -3.23
N VAL A 186 -0.38 9.77 -3.42
CA VAL A 186 0.04 10.59 -4.57
C VAL A 186 1.54 10.90 -4.51
N VAL A 187 2.10 11.22 -3.33
CA VAL A 187 3.55 11.43 -3.15
C VAL A 187 4.34 10.17 -3.53
N ALA A 188 3.89 8.98 -3.11
CA ALA A 188 4.55 7.73 -3.44
C ALA A 188 4.61 7.48 -4.96
N HIS A 189 3.51 7.73 -5.68
CA HIS A 189 3.49 7.66 -7.15
C HIS A 189 4.38 8.72 -7.80
N LEU A 190 4.39 9.96 -7.29
CA LEU A 190 5.24 11.02 -7.84
C LEU A 190 6.72 10.70 -7.68
N ARG A 191 7.13 10.08 -6.55
CA ARG A 191 8.48 9.57 -6.36
C ARG A 191 8.83 8.48 -7.37
N LYS A 192 7.96 7.48 -7.58
CA LYS A 192 8.16 6.48 -8.64
C LYS A 192 8.34 7.14 -10.02
N LEU A 193 7.48 8.09 -10.37
CA LEU A 193 7.57 8.81 -11.64
C LEU A 193 8.87 9.62 -11.76
N HIS A 194 9.39 10.12 -10.63
CA HIS A 194 10.68 10.77 -10.56
C HIS A 194 11.84 9.83 -10.84
N ASP A 195 11.84 8.68 -10.18
CA ASP A 195 12.86 7.65 -10.37
C ASP A 195 12.85 7.11 -11.82
N GLU A 196 11.70 7.14 -12.49
CA GLU A 196 11.52 6.81 -13.91
C GLU A 196 11.85 7.97 -14.87
N GLY A 197 12.18 9.16 -14.38
CA GLY A 197 12.49 10.33 -15.21
C GLY A 197 11.27 10.92 -15.95
N ARG A 198 10.06 10.72 -15.42
CA ARG A 198 8.79 11.16 -16.02
C ARG A 198 8.18 12.38 -15.31
N ALA A 199 8.65 12.69 -14.11
CA ALA A 199 8.28 13.89 -13.37
C ALA A 199 9.46 14.39 -12.53
N ALA A 200 9.50 15.69 -12.25
CA ALA A 200 10.52 16.28 -11.40
C ALA A 200 9.91 17.33 -10.46
N PRO A 201 10.52 17.59 -9.30
CA PRO A 201 10.18 18.79 -8.54
C PRO A 201 10.43 20.05 -9.39
N ALA A 202 9.45 20.94 -9.45
CA ALA A 202 9.54 22.18 -10.22
C ALA A 202 10.59 23.18 -9.66
N VAL A 203 11.06 22.93 -8.43
CA VAL A 203 12.17 23.65 -7.80
C VAL A 203 13.28 22.66 -7.54
N ALA A 204 14.49 22.97 -7.99
CA ALA A 204 15.67 22.17 -7.74
C ALA A 204 15.86 21.88 -6.24
N ASP A 205 16.35 20.68 -5.92
CA ASP A 205 16.63 20.21 -4.56
C ASP A 205 15.42 20.16 -3.60
N ALA A 206 14.20 20.32 -4.11
CA ALA A 206 13.00 20.13 -3.30
C ALA A 206 12.83 18.66 -2.89
N SER A 207 12.35 18.44 -1.66
CA SER A 207 12.12 17.11 -1.10
C SER A 207 11.16 16.27 -1.97
N THR A 208 11.52 15.03 -2.30
CA THR A 208 10.68 14.10 -3.07
C THR A 208 9.65 13.35 -2.24
N VAL A 209 9.66 13.54 -0.91
CA VAL A 209 8.74 12.86 0.03
C VAL A 209 7.76 13.83 0.72
N SER A 210 7.84 15.12 0.42
CA SER A 210 6.95 16.15 0.96
C SER A 210 5.69 16.31 0.11
N GLY A 211 4.52 16.28 0.75
CA GLY A 211 3.25 16.59 0.09
C GLY A 211 3.10 18.04 -0.39
N LYS A 212 4.01 18.94 0.02
CA LYS A 212 4.05 20.35 -0.40
C LYS A 212 4.87 20.57 -1.67
N THR A 213 5.68 19.60 -2.07
CA THR A 213 6.49 19.70 -3.28
C THR A 213 5.59 19.85 -4.49
N VAL A 214 5.91 20.84 -5.32
CA VAL A 214 5.25 21.07 -6.60
C VAL A 214 6.02 20.29 -7.66
N TRP A 215 5.29 19.50 -8.43
CA TRP A 215 5.82 18.60 -9.44
C TRP A 215 5.42 19.05 -10.83
N GLU A 216 6.25 18.76 -11.82
CA GLU A 216 5.99 18.94 -13.24
C GLU A 216 6.47 17.73 -14.03
N LEU A 217 5.99 17.59 -15.28
CA LEU A 217 6.47 16.54 -16.18
C LEU A 217 7.88 16.87 -16.67
N THR A 218 8.68 15.83 -16.89
CA THR A 218 10.03 15.93 -17.48
C THR A 218 9.98 15.82 -19.00
#